data_AF-A0A4R1RA59-F1
#
_entry.id   AF-A0A4R1RA59-F1
#
_cell.length_a   1.000
_cell.length_b   1.000
_cell.length_c   1.000
_cell.angle_alpha   90.00
_cell.angle_beta   90.00
_cell.angle_gamma   90.00
#
_symmetry.space_group_name_H-M   'P 1'
#
loop_
_entity.id
_entity.type
_entity.pdbx_description
1 polymer ?
#
loop_
_entity_poly.entity_id
_entity_poly.type
_entity_poly.pdbx_seq_one_letter_code
_entity_poly.pdbx_strand_id
1 'polypeptide(L)' 'MSYIENHLRNWLLNHKCINLSCVEKSCGMKQRDLSFFVNERRHLKVDEFFKVSKFLGDYGFVSLDSE' A
#
# COMPACT_ATOMS: atom_id res chain seq x y z
N MET A 1 -4.18 -10.36 -7.43
CA MET A 1 -3.59 -9.88 -6.17
C MET A 1 -3.33 -11.06 -5.24
N SER A 2 -2.18 -11.08 -4.58
CA SER A 2 -1.91 -12.02 -3.49
C SER A 2 -2.75 -11.69 -2.26
N TYR A 3 -2.81 -12.62 -1.29
CA TYR A 3 -3.50 -12.38 -0.02
C TYR A 3 -2.91 -11.17 0.74
N ILE A 4 -1.59 -11.05 0.75
CA ILE A 4 -0.86 -9.97 1.40
C ILE A 4 -1.15 -8.61 0.74
N GLU A 5 -1.22 -8.57 -0.61
CA GLU A 5 -1.65 -7.37 -1.34
C GLU A 5 -3.09 -6.99 -1.01
N ASN A 6 -3.99 -7.96 -0.91
CA ASN A 6 -5.39 -7.71 -0.55
C ASN A 6 -5.52 -7.15 0.88
N HIS A 7 -4.69 -7.62 1.82
CA HIS A 7 -4.65 -7.09 3.18
C HIS A 7 -4.24 -5.61 3.20
N LEU A 8 -3.15 -5.26 2.52
CA LEU A 8 -2.72 -3.86 2.36
C LEU A 8 -3.82 -3.01 1.74
N ARG A 9 -4.45 -3.51 0.67
CA ARG A 9 -5.54 -2.81 -0.02
C ARG A 9 -6.73 -2.56 0.91
N ASN A 10 -7.16 -3.57 1.66
CA ASN A 10 -8.29 -3.45 2.59
C ASN A 10 -7.96 -2.49 3.72
N TRP A 11 -6.74 -2.52 4.24
CA TRP A 11 -6.29 -1.57 5.25
C TRP A 11 -6.34 -0.13 4.72
N LEU A 12 -5.83 0.12 3.51
CA LEU A 12 -5.89 1.44 2.85
C LEU A 12 -7.34 1.91 2.61
N LEU A 13 -8.26 1.01 2.24
CA LEU A 13 -9.68 1.34 2.07
C LEU A 13 -10.37 1.72 3.38
N ASN A 14 -9.98 1.09 4.49
CA ASN A 14 -10.52 1.39 5.81
C ASN A 14 -9.97 2.70 6.39
N HIS A 15 -8.74 3.09 6.02
CA HIS A 15 -8.07 4.29 6.53
C HIS A 15 -8.21 5.48 5.58
N LYS A 16 -9.41 6.07 5.52
CA LYS A 16 -9.74 7.21 4.64
C LYS A 16 -8.86 8.45 4.85
N CYS A 17 -8.21 8.60 6.00
CA CYS A 17 -7.32 9.71 6.31
C CYS A 17 -5.92 9.56 5.68
N ILE A 18 -5.57 8.39 5.16
CA ILE A 18 -4.28 8.16 4.51
C ILE A 18 -4.33 8.73 3.10
N ASN A 19 -3.52 9.76 2.86
CA ASN A 19 -3.38 10.35 1.54
C ASN A 19 -2.45 9.49 0.67
N LEU A 20 -3.02 8.73 -0.26
CA LEU A 20 -2.28 7.85 -1.17
C LEU A 20 -1.18 8.59 -1.95
N SER A 21 -1.44 9.82 -2.40
CA SER A 21 -0.42 10.60 -3.12
C SER A 21 0.74 11.03 -2.23
N CYS A 22 0.53 11.20 -0.93
CA CYS A 22 1.63 11.44 0.01
C CYS A 22 2.45 10.18 0.21
N VAL A 23 1.81 9.02 0.36
CA VAL A 23 2.49 7.72 0.48
C VAL A 23 3.33 7.44 -0.77
N GLU A 24 2.77 7.66 -1.96
CA GLU A 24 3.49 7.52 -3.24
C GLU A 24 4.75 8.38 -3.28
N LYS A 25 4.66 9.66 -2.88
CA LYS A 25 5.81 10.57 -2.83
C LYS A 25 6.86 10.10 -1.82
N SER A 26 6.46 9.72 -0.62
CA SER A 26 7.37 9.24 0.42
C SER A 26 8.06 7.92 0.04
N CYS A 27 7.39 7.08 -0.75
CA CYS A 27 7.92 5.80 -1.22
C CYS A 27 8.67 5.90 -2.56
N GLY A 28 8.74 7.08 -3.18
CA GLY A 28 9.36 7.28 -4.49
C GLY A 28 8.63 6.58 -5.65
N MET A 29 7.32 6.39 -5.53
CA MET A 29 6.46 5.75 -6.54
C MET A 29 5.94 6.77 -7.56
N LYS A 30 5.45 6.28 -8.71
CA LYS A 30 4.78 7.18 -9.65
C LYS A 30 3.44 7.59 -9.09
N GLN A 31 3.05 8.82 -9.41
CA GLN A 31 1.75 9.34 -9.02
C GLN A 31 0.65 8.43 -9.59
N ARG A 32 -0.34 8.10 -8.75
CA ARG A 32 -1.48 7.21 -9.02
C ARG A 32 -1.20 5.70 -8.97
N ASP A 33 0.04 5.23 -8.78
CA ASP A 33 0.30 3.79 -8.67
C ASP A 33 -0.50 3.15 -7.52
N LEU A 34 -0.56 3.79 -6.34
CA LEU A 34 -1.37 3.33 -5.22
C LEU A 34 -2.86 3.49 -5.48
N SER A 35 -3.27 4.54 -6.21
CA SER A 35 -4.67 4.72 -6.60
C SER A 35 -5.15 3.59 -7.52
N PHE A 36 -4.30 3.16 -8.46
CA PHE A 36 -4.58 2.01 -9.32
C PHE A 36 -4.58 0.69 -8.55
N PHE A 37 -3.69 0.54 -7.57
CA PHE A 37 -3.69 -0.61 -6.67
C PHE A 37 -5.00 -0.71 -5.87
N VAL A 38 -5.43 0.40 -5.26
CA VAL A 38 -6.62 0.43 -4.41
C VAL A 38 -7.92 0.33 -5.23
N ASN A 39 -8.07 1.14 -6.28
CA ASN A 39 -9.34 1.24 -7.01
C ASN A 39 -9.45 0.22 -8.15
N GLU A 40 -8.37 0.01 -8.90
CA GLU A 40 -8.36 -0.84 -10.10
C GLU A 40 -7.82 -2.24 -9.83
N ARG A 41 -7.46 -2.55 -8.58
CA ARG A 41 -6.92 -3.86 -8.16
C ARG A 41 -5.67 -4.27 -8.95
N ARG A 42 -4.89 -3.29 -9.43
CA ARG A 42 -3.58 -3.54 -10.05
C ARG A 42 -2.60 -4.06 -9.02
N HIS A 43 -1.68 -4.91 -9.46
CA HIS A 43 -0.58 -5.38 -8.63
C HIS A 43 0.47 -4.29 -8.42
N LEU A 44 1.08 -4.26 -7.24
CA LEU A 44 2.30 -3.48 -6.99
C LEU A 44 3.52 -4.33 -7.33
N LYS A 45 4.63 -3.69 -7.70
CA LYS A 45 5.90 -4.42 -7.72
C LYS A 45 6.27 -4.82 -6.28
N VAL A 46 6.96 -5.95 -6.13
CA VAL A 46 7.39 -6.44 -4.80
C VAL A 46 8.16 -5.35 -4.02
N ASP A 47 9.05 -4.63 -4.69
CA ASP A 47 9.84 -3.54 -4.08
C ASP A 47 8.96 -2.36 -3.63
N GLU A 48 7.93 -2.01 -4.41
CA GLU A 48 6.96 -0.96 -4.08
C GLU A 48 6.08 -1.40 -2.91
N PHE A 49 5.62 -2.65 -2.91
CA PHE A 49 4.85 -3.22 -1.81
C PHE A 49 5.63 -3.15 -0.49
N PHE A 50 6.91 -3.58 -0.48
CA PHE A 50 7.73 -3.52 0.74
C PHE A 50 7.92 -2.08 1.25
N LYS A 51 8.18 -1.13 0.35
CA LYS A 51 8.32 0.29 0.71
C LYS A 51 7.05 0.85 1.34
N VAL A 52 5.91 0.60 0.70
CA VAL A 52 4.59 1.05 1.20
C VAL A 52 4.27 0.39 2.53
N SER A 53 4.42 -0.93 2.64
CA SER A 53 4.17 -1.66 3.88
C SER A 53 5.05 -1.16 5.03
N LYS A 54 6.33 -0.89 4.77
CA LYS A 54 7.24 -0.31 5.77
C LYS A 54 6.83 1.10 6.18
N PHE A 55 6.54 1.98 5.21
CA PHE A 55 6.10 3.34 5.49
C PHE A 55 4.79 3.38 6.29
N LEU A 56 3.83 2.52 5.93
CA LEU A 56 2.56 2.42 6.65
C LEU A 56 2.68 1.74 8.01
N GLY A 57 3.78 1.04 8.28
CA GLY A 57 4.11 0.50 9.61
C GLY A 57 4.07 1.59 10.69
N ASP A 58 4.59 2.78 10.38
CA ASP A 58 4.55 3.95 11.27
C ASP A 58 3.13 4.46 11.54
N TYR A 59 2.17 4.08 10.68
CA TYR A 59 0.75 4.45 10.78
C TYR A 59 -0.11 3.29 11.31
N GLY A 60 0.51 2.20 11.79
CA GLY A 60 -0.19 1.05 12.38
C GLY A 60 -0.59 -0.02 11.38
N PHE A 61 -0.07 -0.01 10.15
CA PHE A 61 -0.19 -1.15 9.25
C PHE A 61 0.71 -2.30 9.71
N VAL A 62 0.15 -3.50 9.84
CA VAL A 62 0.90 -4.71 10.16
C VAL A 62 0.89 -5.61 8.92
N SER A 63 2.07 -5.86 8.33
CA SER A 63 2.19 -6.79 7.20
C SER A 63 1.93 -8.21 7.67
N LEU A 64 1.32 -9.02 6.80
CA LEU A 64 1.11 -10.46 7.02
C LEU A 64 2.31 -11.30 6.53
N ASP A 65 3.45 -10.67 6.23
CA ASP A 65 4.75 -11.34 5.95
C ASP A 65 5.34 -12.10 7.17
N SER A 66 4.59 -12.20 8.27
CA SER A 66 4.99 -12.97 9.46
C SER A 66 4.33 -14.34 9.48
N GLU A 67 4.75 -15.20 8.55
CA GLU A 67 4.88 -16.65 8.74
C GLU A 67 5.97 -17.21 7.81
#